data_AF-A0A2N6BCI5-F1
#
_entry.id   AF-A0A2N6BCI5-F1
#
_cell.length_a   1.000
_cell.length_b   1.000
_cell.length_c   1.000
_cell.angle_alpha   90.00
_cell.angle_beta   90.00
_cell.angle_gamma   90.00
#
_symmetry.space_group_name_H-M   'P 1'
#
loop_
_entity.id
_entity.type
_entity.pdbx_description
1 polymer ?
#
loop_
_entity_poly.entity_id
_entity_poly.type
_entity_poly.pdbx_seq_one_letter_code
_entity_poly.pdbx_strand_id
1 'polypeptide(L)'
;MKRVLFLCTGNSCRSQMAHGWLKELGGDAYEVYSAGIETHGVNPRAIKVMEEAGVDISGYSSNSVDEYIGMDLDLLVTVCAGAKERCPIYVGKVKKRAHWPFEDPAAAEGTEDEIMNVFRRIRDEIKLRIQRFLEENS
;
A
#
# COMPACT_ATOMS: atom_id res chain seq x y z
N MET A 1 -11.97 -5.75 -15.01
CA MET A 1 -10.82 -5.46 -14.15
C MET A 1 -11.02 -4.09 -13.53
N LYS A 2 -10.93 -3.97 -12.20
CA LYS A 2 -11.10 -2.70 -11.46
C LYS A 2 -9.73 -2.09 -11.18
N ARG A 3 -9.52 -0.83 -11.53
CA ARG A 3 -8.25 -0.12 -11.25
C ARG A 3 -8.21 0.42 -9.84
N VAL A 4 -7.18 0.03 -9.08
CA VAL A 4 -7.00 0.41 -7.68
C VAL A 4 -5.64 1.05 -7.48
N LEU A 5 -5.61 2.23 -6.86
CA LEU A 5 -4.37 2.92 -6.51
C LEU A 5 -4.26 3.09 -4.98
N PHE A 6 -3.17 2.56 -4.41
CA PHE A 6 -2.78 2.77 -3.03
C PHE A 6 -1.82 3.94 -2.88
N LEU A 7 -2.20 4.94 -2.08
CA LEU A 7 -1.42 6.14 -1.83
C LEU A 7 -0.90 6.20 -0.40
N CYS A 8 0.40 6.44 -0.27
CA CYS A 8 1.02 6.87 0.98
C CYS A 8 2.01 8.01 0.71
N THR A 9 2.71 8.51 1.73
CA THR A 9 3.67 9.62 1.56
C THR A 9 4.85 9.23 0.68
N GLY A 10 5.55 8.13 0.99
CA GLY A 10 6.85 7.80 0.41
C GLY A 10 6.89 6.57 -0.52
N ASN A 11 5.74 5.94 -0.78
CA ASN A 11 5.60 4.69 -1.54
C ASN A 11 6.67 3.62 -1.25
N SER A 12 6.94 3.42 0.04
CA SER A 12 8.07 2.58 0.49
C SER A 12 7.63 1.35 1.29
N CYS A 13 6.63 1.48 2.19
CA CYS A 13 6.18 0.39 3.07
C CYS A 13 4.70 0.03 2.83
N ARG A 14 3.77 0.80 3.43
CA ARG A 14 2.34 0.47 3.54
C ARG A 14 1.65 0.28 2.19
N SER A 15 1.82 1.20 1.24
CA SER A 15 1.19 1.10 -0.08
C SER A 15 1.79 -0.03 -0.93
N GLN A 16 3.06 -0.39 -0.71
CA GLN A 16 3.69 -1.54 -1.38
C GLN A 16 3.13 -2.87 -0.85
N MET A 17 3.02 -3.00 0.48
CA MET A 17 2.38 -4.18 1.09
C MET A 17 0.90 -4.31 0.67
N ALA A 18 0.16 -3.20 0.62
CA ALA A 18 -1.23 -3.19 0.18
C ALA A 18 -1.38 -3.58 -1.30
N HIS A 19 -0.48 -3.11 -2.17
CA HIS A 19 -0.42 -3.53 -3.56
C HIS A 19 -0.20 -5.04 -3.64
N GLY A 20 0.86 -5.55 -3.01
CA GLY A 20 1.18 -6.99 -3.03
C GLY A 20 0.00 -7.86 -2.57
N TRP A 21 -0.65 -7.49 -1.46
CA TRP A 21 -1.79 -8.25 -0.95
C TRP A 21 -3.01 -8.22 -1.86
N LEU A 22 -3.38 -7.06 -2.42
CA LEU A 22 -4.54 -7.00 -3.31
C LEU A 22 -4.28 -7.74 -4.62
N LYS A 23 -3.07 -7.68 -5.15
CA LYS A 23 -2.69 -8.42 -6.34
C LYS A 23 -2.75 -9.93 -6.10
N GLU A 24 -2.18 -10.39 -4.99
CA GLU A 24 -2.17 -11.82 -4.63
C GLU A 24 -3.57 -12.36 -4.37
N LEU A 25 -4.37 -11.66 -3.56
CA LEU A 25 -5.67 -12.17 -3.09
C LEU A 25 -6.82 -11.84 -4.05
N GLY A 26 -6.72 -10.74 -4.79
CA GLY A 26 -7.75 -10.28 -5.73
C GLY A 26 -7.58 -10.79 -7.16
N GLY A 27 -6.39 -11.29 -7.53
CA GLY A 27 -6.08 -11.83 -8.84
C GLY A 27 -6.45 -10.89 -10.01
N ASP A 28 -6.89 -11.49 -11.12
CA ASP A 28 -7.20 -10.77 -12.37
C ASP A 28 -8.44 -9.86 -12.30
N ALA A 29 -9.16 -9.85 -11.17
CA ALA A 29 -10.26 -8.92 -10.98
C ALA A 29 -9.76 -7.47 -10.82
N TYR A 30 -8.51 -7.26 -10.41
CA TYR A 30 -7.95 -5.96 -10.05
C TYR A 30 -6.67 -5.64 -10.81
N GLU A 31 -6.58 -4.39 -11.28
CA GLU A 31 -5.35 -3.79 -11.79
C GLU A 31 -4.83 -2.88 -10.68
N VAL A 32 -3.75 -3.30 -10.02
CA VAL A 32 -3.31 -2.68 -8.76
C VAL A 32 -2.08 -1.81 -8.98
N TYR A 33 -2.10 -0.63 -8.37
CA TYR A 33 -1.05 0.36 -8.42
C TYR A 33 -0.73 0.87 -7.01
N SER A 34 0.49 1.36 -6.81
CA SER A 34 0.89 2.07 -5.59
C SER A 34 1.72 3.29 -5.96
N ALA A 35 1.54 4.38 -5.22
CA ALA A 35 2.29 5.61 -5.45
C ALA A 35 2.43 6.45 -4.17
N GLY A 36 3.28 7.48 -4.25
CA GLY A 36 3.49 8.44 -3.19
C GLY A 36 3.87 9.82 -3.71
N ILE A 37 3.91 10.81 -2.81
CA ILE A 37 4.41 12.15 -3.15
C ILE A 37 5.93 12.11 -3.30
N GLU A 38 6.57 11.36 -2.42
CA GLU A 38 8.01 11.17 -2.40
C GLU A 38 8.32 9.73 -2.83
N THR A 39 9.43 9.55 -3.54
CA THR A 39 9.92 8.25 -3.99
C THR A 39 11.23 7.93 -3.29
N HIS A 40 11.16 7.07 -2.27
CA HIS A 40 12.33 6.68 -1.46
C HIS A 40 12.83 5.27 -1.77
N GLY A 41 12.27 4.62 -2.79
CA GLY A 41 12.48 3.20 -3.05
C GLY A 41 11.62 2.32 -2.14
N VAL A 42 11.46 1.05 -2.54
CA VAL A 42 10.74 0.06 -1.74
C VAL A 42 11.58 -0.31 -0.53
N ASN A 43 10.99 -0.27 0.66
CA ASN A 43 11.72 -0.56 1.89
C ASN A 43 12.17 -2.03 1.91
N PRO A 44 13.47 -2.33 2.11
CA PRO A 44 13.96 -3.71 2.18
C PRO A 44 13.27 -4.56 3.25
N ARG A 45 12.87 -3.97 4.38
CA ARG A 45 12.11 -4.66 5.43
C ARG A 45 10.70 -5.01 4.97
N ALA A 46 10.06 -4.14 4.19
CA ALA A 46 8.75 -4.43 3.58
C ALA A 46 8.85 -5.60 2.60
N ILE A 47 9.89 -5.64 1.75
CA ILE A 47 10.16 -6.78 0.85
C ILE A 47 10.30 -8.07 1.67
N LYS A 48 11.17 -8.05 2.70
CA LYS A 48 11.44 -9.21 3.53
C LYS A 48 10.19 -9.76 4.23
N VAL A 49 9.37 -8.91 4.85
CA VAL A 49 8.16 -9.41 5.54
C VAL A 49 7.08 -9.89 4.57
N MET A 50 7.00 -9.33 3.36
CA MET A 50 6.07 -9.83 2.34
C MET A 50 6.53 -11.18 1.81
N GLU A 51 7.82 -11.35 1.56
CA GLU A 51 8.44 -12.61 1.15
C GLU A 51 8.22 -13.72 2.20
N GLU A 52 8.39 -13.41 3.51
CA GLU A 52 8.06 -14.31 4.62
C GLU A 52 6.61 -14.83 4.56
N ALA A 53 5.69 -14.07 3.96
CA ALA A 53 4.29 -14.41 3.83
C ALA A 53 3.92 -14.97 2.44
N GLY A 54 4.91 -15.24 1.59
CA GLY A 54 4.75 -15.82 0.26
C GLY A 54 4.43 -14.83 -0.86
N VAL A 55 4.56 -13.53 -0.64
CA VAL A 55 4.27 -12.48 -1.64
C VAL A 55 5.54 -11.73 -1.99
N ASP A 56 6.00 -11.88 -3.23
CA ASP A 56 7.18 -11.17 -3.72
C ASP A 56 6.83 -9.76 -4.23
N ILE A 57 7.41 -8.75 -3.58
CA ILE A 57 7.36 -7.34 -4.01
C ILE A 57 8.74 -6.76 -4.35
N SER A 58 9.78 -7.61 -4.45
CA SER A 58 11.15 -7.18 -4.71
C SER A 58 11.34 -6.49 -6.07
N GLY A 59 10.52 -6.88 -7.05
CA GLY A 59 10.49 -6.25 -8.38
C GLY A 59 9.64 -4.97 -8.46
N TYR A 60 9.03 -4.51 -7.36
CA TYR A 60 8.21 -3.31 -7.38
C TYR A 60 9.08 -2.05 -7.37
N SER A 61 8.55 -0.97 -7.94
CA SER A 61 9.18 0.35 -7.91
C SER A 61 8.43 1.29 -6.96
N SER A 62 9.15 2.30 -6.46
CA SER A 62 8.56 3.41 -5.71
C SER A 62 8.24 4.53 -6.70
N ASN A 63 6.97 4.64 -7.08
CA ASN A 63 6.47 5.52 -8.12
C ASN A 63 5.87 6.82 -7.55
N SER A 64 6.02 7.90 -8.30
CA SER A 64 5.37 9.16 -7.97
C SER A 64 3.88 9.10 -8.31
N VAL A 65 3.05 9.75 -7.50
CA VAL A 65 1.61 9.93 -7.78
C VAL A 65 1.38 10.66 -9.11
N ASP A 66 2.34 11.48 -9.54
CA ASP A 66 2.27 12.24 -10.79
C ASP A 66 2.22 11.35 -12.03
N GLU A 67 2.83 10.16 -11.97
CA GLU A 67 2.83 9.17 -13.06
C GLU A 67 1.42 8.66 -13.39
N TYR A 68 0.50 8.77 -12.42
CA TYR A 68 -0.86 8.26 -12.52
C TYR A 68 -1.89 9.36 -12.75
N ILE A 69 -1.48 10.63 -12.90
CA ILE A 69 -2.41 11.73 -13.16
C ILE A 69 -3.19 11.46 -14.45
N GLY A 70 -4.51 11.65 -14.40
CA GLY A 70 -5.40 11.44 -15.55
C GLY A 70 -5.79 9.99 -15.80
N MET A 71 -5.31 9.03 -15.00
CA MET A 71 -5.81 7.66 -15.01
C MET A 71 -7.22 7.61 -14.41
N ASP A 72 -8.15 6.93 -15.09
CA ASP A 72 -9.46 6.64 -14.52
C ASP A 72 -9.33 5.49 -13.51
N LEU A 73 -9.66 5.78 -12.24
CA LEU A 73 -9.57 4.83 -11.13
C LEU A 73 -10.97 4.41 -10.65
N ASP A 74 -11.16 3.12 -10.41
CA ASP A 74 -12.36 2.61 -9.75
C ASP A 74 -12.26 2.83 -8.23
N LEU A 75 -11.07 2.67 -7.66
CA LEU A 75 -10.82 2.87 -6.24
C LEU A 75 -9.46 3.56 -5.97
N LEU A 76 -9.50 4.62 -5.19
CA LEU A 76 -8.31 5.23 -4.60
C LEU A 76 -8.30 4.98 -3.09
N VAL A 77 -7.21 4.45 -2.56
CA VAL A 77 -7.06 4.16 -1.14
C VAL A 77 -5.88 4.91 -0.56
N THR A 78 -6.11 5.76 0.43
CA THR A 78 -5.02 6.34 1.24
C THR A 78 -4.74 5.45 2.45
N VAL A 79 -3.46 5.13 2.68
CA VAL A 79 -3.04 4.16 3.72
C VAL A 79 -2.23 4.78 4.88
N CYS A 80 -2.03 6.08 4.86
CA CYS A 80 -1.37 6.85 5.91
C CYS A 80 -2.31 7.09 7.10
N ALA A 81 -1.81 7.10 8.33
CA ALA A 81 -2.64 7.26 9.53
C ALA A 81 -2.75 8.71 10.03
N GLY A 82 -1.85 9.61 9.62
CA GLY A 82 -1.72 10.94 10.24
C GLY A 82 -2.25 12.11 9.42
N ALA A 83 -2.78 13.13 10.11
CA ALA A 83 -2.95 14.49 9.57
C ALA A 83 -1.60 15.24 9.36
N LYS A 84 -0.50 14.75 9.98
CA LYS A 84 0.87 15.23 9.74
C LYS A 84 1.48 14.66 8.47
N GLU A 85 1.02 13.48 8.03
CA GLU A 85 1.38 12.92 6.74
C GLU A 85 0.55 13.66 5.69
N ARG A 86 1.19 14.51 4.89
CA ARG A 86 0.52 15.21 3.79
C ARG A 86 0.03 14.15 2.81
N CYS A 87 -1.20 13.68 2.96
CA CYS A 87 -1.76 12.70 2.05
C CYS A 87 -1.87 13.36 0.66
N PRO A 88 -1.32 12.75 -0.39
CA PRO A 88 -1.39 13.30 -1.73
C PRO A 88 -2.84 13.53 -2.15
N ILE A 89 -3.11 14.70 -2.71
CA ILE A 89 -4.35 14.94 -3.44
C ILE A 89 -4.15 14.33 -4.83
N TYR A 90 -4.77 13.19 -5.08
CA TYR A 90 -4.84 12.65 -6.43
C TYR A 90 -5.81 13.47 -7.29
N VAL A 91 -5.28 14.01 -8.39
CA VAL A 91 -6.01 14.81 -9.39
C VAL A 91 -6.34 13.92 -10.60
N GLY A 92 -7.58 13.43 -10.64
CA GLY A 92 -8.09 12.55 -11.70
C GLY A 92 -9.50 12.05 -11.40
N LYS A 93 -10.11 11.33 -12.34
CA LYS A 93 -11.44 10.73 -12.13
C LYS A 93 -11.31 9.51 -11.24
N VAL A 94 -11.99 9.56 -10.11
CA VAL A 94 -12.00 8.46 -9.13
C VAL A 94 -13.45 8.14 -8.79
N LYS A 95 -13.88 6.90 -9.04
CA LYS A 95 -15.26 6.49 -8.72
C LYS A 95 -15.49 6.37 -7.21
N LYS A 96 -14.55 5.76 -6.48
CA LYS A 96 -14.62 5.59 -5.03
C LYS A 96 -13.31 5.95 -4.36
N ARG A 97 -13.39 6.63 -3.22
CA ARG A 97 -12.24 6.93 -2.36
C ARG A 97 -12.42 6.21 -1.03
N ALA A 98 -11.34 5.65 -0.49
CA ALA A 98 -11.32 5.02 0.82
C ALA A 98 -10.06 5.45 1.59
N HIS A 99 -10.14 5.36 2.91
CA HIS A 99 -9.04 5.67 3.81
C HIS A 99 -8.87 4.51 4.79
N TRP A 100 -7.73 3.82 4.71
CA TRP A 100 -7.38 2.67 5.55
C TRP A 100 -6.10 3.00 6.30
N PRO A 101 -6.19 3.73 7.43
CA PRO A 101 -5.01 4.23 8.11
C PRO A 101 -4.22 3.08 8.74
N PHE A 102 -2.92 3.01 8.44
CA PHE A 102 -1.98 2.12 9.12
C PHE A 102 -0.81 2.93 9.69
N GLU A 103 -0.36 2.52 10.86
CA GLU A 103 0.86 3.04 11.48
C GLU A 103 2.06 2.85 10.56
N ASP A 104 2.98 3.82 10.54
CA ASP A 104 4.18 3.71 9.72
C ASP A 104 5.19 2.74 10.37
N PRO A 105 5.43 1.54 9.81
CA PRO A 105 6.40 0.63 10.38
C PRO A 105 7.83 1.18 10.29
N ALA A 106 8.11 2.15 9.40
CA ALA A 106 9.43 2.79 9.33
C ALA A 106 9.73 3.73 10.50
N ALA A 107 8.71 4.13 11.27
CA ALA A 107 8.86 4.92 12.49
C ALA A 107 9.08 4.06 13.75
N ALA A 108 9.09 2.73 13.62
CA ALA A 108 9.36 1.84 14.73
C ALA A 108 10.80 2.00 15.22
N GLU A 109 10.96 2.05 16.55
CA GLU A 109 12.25 2.16 17.23
C GLU A 109 12.51 0.91 18.08
N GLY A 110 13.78 0.60 18.31
CA GLY A 110 14.21 -0.55 19.10
C GLY A 110 15.24 -1.41 18.37
N THR A 111 15.33 -2.67 18.78
CA THR A 111 16.15 -3.69 18.12
C THR A 111 15.60 -4.04 16.73
N GLU A 112 16.44 -4.63 15.87
CA GLU A 112 16.00 -5.05 14.54
C GLU A 112 14.83 -6.04 14.60
N ASP A 113 14.81 -6.94 15.59
CA ASP A 113 13.71 -7.89 15.77
C ASP A 113 12.41 -7.19 16.19
N GLU A 114 12.47 -6.20 17.08
CA GLU A 114 11.32 -5.39 17.48
C GLU A 114 10.75 -4.62 16.27
N ILE A 115 11.62 -3.98 15.48
CA ILE A 115 11.23 -3.26 14.26
C ILE A 115 10.59 -4.24 13.26
N MET A 116 11.23 -5.37 12.98
CA MET A 116 10.71 -6.38 12.06
C MET A 116 9.35 -6.94 12.53
N ASN A 117 9.13 -7.09 13.84
CA ASN A 117 7.84 -7.48 14.38
C ASN A 117 6.75 -6.43 14.13
N VAL A 118 7.08 -5.14 14.18
CA VAL A 118 6.15 -4.08 13.75
C VAL A 118 5.83 -4.20 12.26
N PHE A 119 6.83 -4.41 11.40
CA PHE A 119 6.59 -4.62 9.97
C PHE A 119 5.67 -5.81 9.70
N ARG A 120 5.87 -6.95 10.39
CA ARG A 120 4.99 -8.14 10.28
C ARG A 120 3.57 -7.85 10.74
N ARG A 121 3.41 -7.18 11.88
CA ARG A 121 2.09 -6.79 12.39
C ARG A 121 1.35 -5.91 11.36
N ILE A 122 2.00 -4.88 10.83
CA ILE A 122 1.37 -3.99 9.83
C ILE A 122 1.07 -4.73 8.53
N ARG A 123 1.96 -5.62 8.07
CA ARG A 123 1.70 -6.50 6.93
C ARG A 123 0.40 -7.30 7.12
N ASP A 124 0.23 -7.91 8.30
CA ASP A 124 -0.91 -8.77 8.59
C ASP A 124 -2.20 -7.96 8.78
N GLU A 125 -2.14 -6.77 9.39
CA GLU A 125 -3.25 -5.83 9.46
C GLU A 125 -3.74 -5.40 8.07
N ILE A 126 -2.81 -5.09 7.15
CA ILE A 126 -3.12 -4.76 5.76
C ILE A 126 -3.78 -5.96 5.08
N LYS A 127 -3.24 -7.18 5.25
CA LYS A 127 -3.81 -8.40 4.68
C LYS A 127 -5.27 -8.59 5.11
N LEU A 128 -5.55 -8.49 6.41
CA LEU A 128 -6.91 -8.61 6.95
C LEU A 128 -7.84 -7.54 6.38
N ARG A 129 -7.35 -6.30 6.20
CA ARG A 129 -8.14 -5.24 5.58
C ARG A 129 -8.48 -5.53 4.12
N ILE A 130 -7.52 -6.07 3.34
CA ILE A 130 -7.74 -6.49 1.96
C ILE A 130 -8.75 -7.63 1.88
N GLN A 131 -8.62 -8.65 2.72
CA GLN A 131 -9.57 -9.78 2.75
C GLN A 131 -11.00 -9.30 3.00
N ARG A 132 -11.22 -8.45 4.02
CA ARG A 132 -12.53 -7.84 4.29
C ARG A 132 -13.04 -7.03 3.09
N PHE A 133 -12.17 -6.27 2.43
CA PHE A 133 -12.54 -5.52 1.23
C PHE A 133 -13.03 -6.44 0.11
N LEU A 134 -12.34 -7.56 -0.12
CA LEU A 134 -12.75 -8.53 -1.13
C LEU A 134 -14.09 -9.16 -0.78
N GLU A 135 -14.30 -9.57 0.47
CA GLU A 135 -15.58 -10.12 0.94
C GLU A 135 -16.75 -9.13 0.75
N GLU A 136 -16.55 -7.85 1.06
CA GLU A 136 -17.55 -6.78 0.90
C GLU A 136 -17.89 -6.48 -0.57
N ASN A 137 -17.05 -6.91 -1.53
CA ASN A 137 -17.14 -6.55 -2.95
C ASN A 137 -17.13 -7.77 -3.88
N SER A 138 -17.34 -8.97 -3.33
CA SER A 138 -17.50 -10.25 -4.03
C SER A 138 -18.87 -10.37 -4.69
#